data_AF-F4XCB8-F1
#
_entry.id   AF-F4XCB8-F1
#
_cell.length_a   1.000
_cell.length_b   1.000
_cell.length_c   1.000
_cell.angle_alpha   90.00
_cell.angle_beta   90.00
_cell.angle_gamma   90.00
#
_symmetry.space_group_name_H-M   'P 1'
#
loop_
_entity.id
_entity.type
_entity.pdbx_description
1 polymer ?
#
loop_
_entity_poly.entity_id
_entity_poly.type
_entity_poly.pdbx_seq_one_letter_code
_entity_poly.pdbx_strand_id
1 'polypeptide(L)'
;MDDRKETQLVTNSDCYRAGKTIRPTGIMVHSTGVAQPDPQVFIKSWNQPGKDACAHAVVSRDKVIQTLPWTMRGWHAGKGEKGSANNTHISFECCEPAGHTYQGGTMIGYDVEKNEAYFRAIYQNAVALCADLCRQFGLDPMKPGVVICHAEGSKLGIASNHADVLHWWPKHGVTMDDFRAAVKAAMEEEAENVTQQQFNAMMAEYLKQAGNAAPASWSQQARTWAEKAGIIAGGEGKGERYGSFATREEIVQMLWRLSQQK
;
A
#
# COMPACT_ATOMS: atom_id res chain seq x y z
N MET A 1 12.03 -1.62 1.56
CA MET A 1 10.85 -2.33 2.10
C MET A 1 10.50 -3.60 1.32
N ASP A 2 10.89 -3.69 0.05
CA ASP A 2 10.45 -4.73 -0.90
C ASP A 2 10.74 -6.17 -0.43
N ASP A 3 11.93 -6.44 0.11
CA ASP A 3 12.35 -7.81 0.50
C ASP A 3 11.58 -8.44 1.68
N ARG A 4 10.73 -7.67 2.40
CA ARG A 4 9.99 -8.14 3.58
C ARG A 4 8.49 -8.31 3.34
N LYS A 5 8.00 -8.03 2.14
CA LYS A 5 6.58 -8.14 1.78
C LYS A 5 6.35 -9.38 0.91
N GLU A 6 5.60 -10.35 1.43
CA GLU A 6 5.20 -11.56 0.71
C GLU A 6 3.70 -11.49 0.39
N THR A 7 3.27 -12.19 -0.65
CA THR A 7 1.85 -12.37 -0.96
C THR A 7 1.47 -13.84 -0.86
N GLN A 8 0.50 -14.15 0.00
CA GLN A 8 -0.05 -15.48 0.19
C GLN A 8 -1.57 -15.36 0.37
N LEU A 9 -2.28 -15.26 -0.75
CA LEU A 9 -3.73 -15.03 -0.74
C LEU A 9 -4.49 -16.22 -0.14
N VAL A 10 -5.46 -15.94 0.72
CA VAL A 10 -6.30 -16.96 1.37
C VAL A 10 -7.53 -17.33 0.52
N THR A 11 -7.27 -17.87 -0.67
CA THR A 11 -8.26 -18.14 -1.72
C THR A 11 -9.31 -19.21 -1.36
N ASN A 12 -9.08 -20.00 -0.32
CA ASN A 12 -10.04 -20.97 0.20
C ASN A 12 -10.98 -20.41 1.28
N SER A 13 -10.75 -19.18 1.74
CA SER A 13 -11.64 -18.51 2.70
C SER A 13 -12.97 -18.12 2.03
N ASP A 14 -14.06 -18.18 2.79
CA ASP A 14 -15.37 -17.71 2.31
C ASP A 14 -15.36 -16.19 2.08
N CYS A 15 -14.56 -15.45 2.86
CA CYS A 15 -14.33 -14.02 2.66
C CYS A 15 -13.76 -13.71 1.27
N TYR A 16 -12.71 -14.42 0.84
CA TYR A 16 -12.10 -14.24 -0.47
C TYR A 16 -13.09 -14.65 -1.58
N ARG A 17 -13.75 -15.80 -1.42
CA ARG A 17 -14.70 -16.36 -2.40
C ARG A 17 -15.96 -15.52 -2.57
N ALA A 18 -16.35 -14.75 -1.55
CA ALA A 18 -17.47 -13.81 -1.64
C ALA A 18 -17.21 -12.71 -2.68
N GLY A 19 -15.94 -12.42 -3.02
CA GLY A 19 -15.57 -11.55 -4.14
C GLY A 19 -16.03 -10.10 -4.01
N LYS A 20 -16.36 -9.64 -2.79
CA LYS A 20 -16.80 -8.26 -2.53
C LYS A 20 -15.60 -7.32 -2.51
N THR A 21 -15.78 -6.12 -3.04
CA THR A 21 -14.73 -5.09 -3.12
C THR A 21 -15.11 -3.85 -2.31
N ILE A 22 -14.09 -3.05 -1.99
CA ILE A 22 -14.19 -1.76 -1.32
C ILE A 22 -13.40 -0.71 -2.11
N ARG A 23 -13.71 0.56 -1.85
CA ARG A 23 -12.81 1.68 -2.15
C ARG A 23 -12.19 2.09 -0.81
N PRO A 24 -10.93 1.74 -0.53
CA PRO A 24 -10.32 2.05 0.76
C PRO A 24 -10.37 3.55 1.06
N THR A 25 -10.89 3.91 2.22
CA THR A 25 -10.88 5.27 2.76
C THR A 25 -10.09 5.35 4.06
N GLY A 26 -9.56 4.22 4.53
CA GLY A 26 -8.82 4.10 5.78
C GLY A 26 -8.11 2.75 5.92
N ILE A 27 -7.38 2.62 7.02
CA ILE A 27 -6.62 1.45 7.45
C ILE A 27 -6.97 1.18 8.91
N MET A 28 -7.30 -0.06 9.23
CA MET A 28 -7.56 -0.54 10.59
C MET A 28 -6.40 -1.42 11.06
N VAL A 29 -5.76 -0.99 12.13
CA VAL A 29 -4.65 -1.68 12.78
C VAL A 29 -5.20 -2.64 13.83
N HIS A 30 -4.78 -3.89 13.75
CA HIS A 30 -5.13 -4.93 14.71
C HIS A 30 -3.89 -5.54 15.36
N SER A 31 -4.09 -6.21 16.49
CA SER A 31 -3.16 -7.23 16.98
C SER A 31 -3.92 -8.50 17.30
N THR A 32 -3.21 -9.63 17.22
CA THR A 32 -3.85 -10.94 17.16
C THR A 32 -4.60 -11.34 18.44
N GLY A 33 -4.39 -10.63 19.56
CA GLY A 33 -5.06 -10.91 20.83
C GLY A 33 -4.69 -12.28 21.42
N VAL A 34 -3.55 -12.83 21.02
CA VAL A 34 -3.05 -14.14 21.45
C VAL A 34 -1.53 -14.18 21.26
N ALA A 35 -0.83 -14.81 22.21
CA ALA A 35 0.62 -15.01 22.22
C ALA A 35 1.07 -15.99 21.12
N GLN A 36 1.00 -15.55 19.86
CA GLN A 36 1.32 -16.34 18.69
C GLN A 36 2.12 -15.50 17.70
N PRO A 37 3.47 -15.64 17.70
CA PRO A 37 4.33 -14.84 16.86
C PRO A 37 4.39 -15.33 15.40
N ASP A 38 3.92 -16.55 15.10
CA ASP A 38 3.97 -17.13 13.76
C ASP A 38 2.74 -16.71 12.92
N PRO A 39 2.92 -15.90 11.85
CA PRO A 39 1.82 -15.48 10.99
C PRO A 39 1.14 -16.65 10.27
N GLN A 40 1.85 -17.77 10.04
CA GLN A 40 1.29 -18.92 9.33
C GLN A 40 0.16 -19.61 10.09
N VAL A 41 0.11 -19.49 11.42
CA VAL A 41 -1.00 -20.02 12.22
C VAL A 41 -2.31 -19.34 11.82
N PHE A 42 -2.31 -18.02 11.65
CA PHE A 42 -3.48 -17.25 11.25
C PHE A 42 -3.82 -17.47 9.77
N ILE A 43 -2.82 -17.44 8.89
CA ILE A 43 -3.02 -17.61 7.44
C ILE A 43 -3.62 -18.98 7.13
N LYS A 44 -3.08 -20.06 7.73
CA LYS A 44 -3.65 -21.41 7.58
C LYS A 44 -5.05 -21.49 8.17
N SER A 45 -5.29 -20.84 9.31
CA SER A 45 -6.60 -20.79 9.94
C SER A 45 -7.63 -20.07 9.07
N TRP A 46 -7.29 -18.97 8.40
CA TRP A 46 -8.22 -18.24 7.53
C TRP A 46 -8.40 -18.89 6.16
N ASN A 47 -7.40 -19.60 5.65
CA ASN A 47 -7.43 -20.22 4.31
C ASN A 47 -8.22 -21.55 4.27
N GLN A 48 -9.41 -21.56 4.86
CA GLN A 48 -10.35 -22.68 4.86
C GLN A 48 -11.81 -22.16 4.94
N PRO A 49 -12.80 -22.94 4.49
CA PRO A 49 -14.22 -22.59 4.62
C PRO A 49 -14.69 -22.51 6.08
N GLY A 50 -15.81 -21.80 6.30
CA GLY A 50 -16.47 -21.70 7.61
C GLY A 50 -15.77 -20.76 8.60
N LYS A 51 -14.93 -19.85 8.09
CA LYS A 51 -14.22 -18.85 8.90
C LYS A 51 -14.81 -17.47 8.69
N ASP A 52 -15.21 -16.86 9.80
CA ASP A 52 -15.85 -15.54 9.82
C ASP A 52 -14.86 -14.38 10.03
N ALA A 53 -13.57 -14.62 9.79
CA ALA A 53 -12.51 -13.64 9.95
C ALA A 53 -11.50 -13.71 8.80
N CYS A 54 -11.09 -12.55 8.27
CA CYS A 54 -10.04 -12.43 7.28
C CYS A 54 -9.55 -10.98 7.18
N ALA A 55 -8.28 -10.75 7.48
CA ALA A 55 -7.60 -9.46 7.31
C ALA A 55 -6.85 -9.40 5.97
N HIS A 56 -6.40 -8.21 5.56
CA HIS A 56 -5.66 -8.03 4.30
C HIS A 56 -4.18 -8.38 4.42
N ALA A 57 -3.61 -8.31 5.62
CA ALA A 57 -2.26 -8.77 5.88
C ALA A 57 -2.06 -9.26 7.32
N VAL A 58 -0.98 -10.02 7.51
CA VAL A 58 -0.43 -10.34 8.83
C VAL A 58 0.98 -9.77 8.91
N VAL A 59 1.27 -9.04 9.98
CA VAL A 59 2.56 -8.41 10.27
C VAL A 59 3.24 -9.21 11.38
N SER A 60 4.35 -9.86 11.05
CA SER A 60 5.24 -10.49 12.02
C SER A 60 6.49 -9.64 12.23
N ARG A 61 7.37 -10.09 13.14
CA ARG A 61 8.68 -9.47 13.37
C ARG A 61 9.51 -9.37 12.09
N ASP A 62 9.49 -10.42 11.27
CA ASP A 62 10.43 -10.58 10.17
C ASP A 62 9.82 -10.18 8.82
N LYS A 63 8.49 -10.24 8.69
CA LYS A 63 7.81 -10.05 7.40
C LYS A 63 6.38 -9.54 7.52
N VAL A 64 5.90 -9.01 6.41
CA VAL A 64 4.51 -8.66 6.16
C VAL A 64 3.98 -9.60 5.09
N ILE A 65 2.89 -10.31 5.36
CA ILE A 65 2.28 -11.24 4.41
C ILE A 65 0.90 -10.74 4.03
N GLN A 66 0.72 -10.37 2.77
CA GLN A 66 -0.58 -9.98 2.21
C GLN A 66 -1.45 -11.22 1.98
N THR A 67 -2.64 -11.23 2.56
CA THR A 67 -3.61 -12.34 2.55
C THR A 67 -4.85 -12.06 1.70
N LEU A 68 -5.16 -10.79 1.42
CA LEU A 68 -6.22 -10.39 0.49
C LEU A 68 -5.72 -9.26 -0.45
N PRO A 69 -6.27 -9.12 -1.67
CA PRO A 69 -6.10 -7.90 -2.44
C PRO A 69 -6.56 -6.70 -1.63
N TRP A 70 -5.82 -5.59 -1.63
CA TRP A 70 -6.10 -4.41 -0.81
C TRP A 70 -7.50 -3.80 -1.06
N THR A 71 -8.04 -3.96 -2.26
CA THR A 71 -9.38 -3.48 -2.65
C THR A 71 -10.49 -4.51 -2.42
N MET A 72 -10.18 -5.68 -1.88
CA MET A 72 -11.18 -6.68 -1.49
C MET A 72 -11.76 -6.31 -0.11
N ARG A 73 -13.04 -6.62 0.12
CA ARG A 73 -13.68 -6.46 1.42
C ARG A 73 -13.21 -7.57 2.37
N GLY A 74 -12.45 -7.22 3.40
CA GLY A 74 -12.08 -8.12 4.49
C GLY A 74 -13.23 -8.35 5.48
N TRP A 75 -13.09 -9.34 6.36
CA TRP A 75 -13.99 -9.62 7.48
C TRP A 75 -13.18 -9.48 8.78
N HIS A 76 -12.87 -8.25 9.19
CA HIS A 76 -11.92 -7.98 10.28
C HIS A 76 -12.52 -7.13 11.42
N ALA A 77 -13.45 -6.23 11.10
CA ALA A 77 -13.93 -5.21 12.04
C ALA A 77 -15.25 -5.53 12.74
N GLY A 78 -15.96 -6.61 12.36
CA GLY A 78 -17.34 -6.81 12.82
C GLY A 78 -18.27 -5.67 12.36
N LYS A 79 -19.23 -5.26 13.19
CA LYS A 79 -20.16 -4.14 12.93
C LYS A 79 -20.42 -3.34 14.21
N GLY A 80 -20.65 -2.04 14.05
CA GLY A 80 -21.20 -1.15 15.07
C GLY A 80 -22.49 -0.47 14.61
N GLU A 81 -22.99 0.49 15.39
CA GLU A 81 -24.26 1.20 15.14
C GLU A 81 -24.27 2.02 13.83
N LYS A 82 -23.08 2.44 13.34
CA LYS A 82 -22.89 3.24 12.11
C LYS A 82 -22.39 2.40 10.93
N GLY A 83 -22.41 1.07 11.05
CA GLY A 83 -22.01 0.15 9.98
C GLY A 83 -20.73 -0.61 10.29
N SER A 84 -19.93 -0.89 9.27
CA SER A 84 -18.77 -1.77 9.37
C SER A 84 -17.60 -1.22 8.58
N ALA A 85 -16.44 -1.12 9.25
CA ALA A 85 -15.17 -0.74 8.65
C ALA A 85 -14.71 -1.77 7.60
N ASN A 86 -15.25 -3.00 7.60
CA ASN A 86 -15.05 -3.96 6.51
C ASN A 86 -15.39 -3.36 5.13
N ASN A 87 -16.32 -2.39 5.07
CA ASN A 87 -16.75 -1.77 3.82
C ASN A 87 -15.85 -0.59 3.37
N THR A 88 -14.88 -0.17 4.19
CA THR A 88 -14.15 1.09 3.99
C THR A 88 -12.66 1.00 4.30
N HIS A 89 -12.20 0.04 5.12
CA HIS A 89 -10.83 -0.02 5.61
C HIS A 89 -10.08 -1.25 5.08
N ILE A 90 -8.79 -1.04 4.80
CA ILE A 90 -7.80 -2.12 4.71
C ILE A 90 -7.41 -2.52 6.14
N SER A 91 -7.11 -3.78 6.40
CA SER A 91 -6.78 -4.26 7.74
C SER A 91 -5.51 -5.10 7.77
N PHE A 92 -4.78 -5.01 8.87
CA PHE A 92 -3.67 -5.93 9.13
C PHE A 92 -3.58 -6.31 10.60
N GLU A 93 -3.14 -7.54 10.85
CA GLU A 93 -2.96 -8.13 12.18
C GLU A 93 -1.49 -8.14 12.58
N CYS A 94 -1.12 -7.44 13.64
CA CYS A 94 0.19 -7.55 14.26
C CYS A 94 0.26 -8.79 15.17
N CYS A 95 1.13 -9.74 14.85
CA CYS A 95 1.36 -10.92 15.70
C CYS A 95 1.89 -10.50 17.07
N GLU A 96 1.32 -11.02 18.15
CA GLU A 96 1.83 -10.77 19.50
C GLU A 96 2.93 -11.79 19.87
N PRO A 97 3.94 -11.41 20.67
CA PRO A 97 5.03 -12.31 21.01
C PRO A 97 4.55 -13.48 21.89
N ALA A 98 5.33 -14.55 21.95
CA ALA A 98 5.09 -15.62 22.92
C ALA A 98 5.30 -15.13 24.37
N GLY A 99 4.82 -15.91 25.35
CA GLY A 99 5.17 -15.71 26.76
C GLY A 99 4.20 -14.84 27.57
N HIS A 100 3.02 -14.55 27.04
CA HIS A 100 1.90 -13.96 27.79
C HIS A 100 0.62 -14.78 27.58
N THR A 101 -0.43 -14.45 28.32
CA THR A 101 -1.78 -14.99 28.15
C THR A 101 -2.82 -13.87 28.27
N TYR A 102 -4.10 -14.21 28.16
CA TYR A 102 -5.20 -13.29 28.41
C TYR A 102 -6.13 -13.78 29.51
N GLN A 103 -6.55 -12.86 30.36
CA GLN A 103 -7.64 -13.06 31.30
C GLN A 103 -8.61 -11.87 31.20
N GLY A 104 -9.84 -12.13 30.75
CA GLY A 104 -10.85 -11.08 30.58
C GLY A 104 -10.42 -9.93 29.66
N GLY A 105 -9.70 -10.23 28.58
CA GLY A 105 -9.16 -9.21 27.65
C GLY A 105 -7.91 -8.47 28.15
N THR A 106 -7.45 -8.76 29.38
CA THR A 106 -6.21 -8.20 29.91
C THR A 106 -5.03 -9.10 29.56
N MET A 107 -3.97 -8.52 29.00
CA MET A 107 -2.72 -9.23 28.69
C MET A 107 -1.91 -9.46 29.98
N ILE A 108 -1.77 -10.72 30.40
CA ILE A 108 -1.12 -11.15 31.66
C ILE A 108 0.23 -11.81 31.37
N GLY A 109 1.24 -11.51 32.20
CA GLY A 109 2.58 -12.09 32.10
C GLY A 109 3.46 -11.47 31.01
N TYR A 110 3.00 -10.39 30.36
CA TYR A 110 3.78 -9.67 29.37
C TYR A 110 4.93 -8.90 30.03
N ASP A 111 6.15 -9.24 29.65
CA ASP A 111 7.38 -8.56 30.06
C ASP A 111 7.80 -7.54 29.00
N VAL A 112 7.77 -6.25 29.35
CA VAL A 112 8.07 -5.15 28.42
C VAL A 112 9.55 -5.16 28.01
N GLU A 113 10.47 -5.30 28.97
CA GLU A 113 11.90 -5.23 28.71
C GLU A 113 12.35 -6.39 27.82
N LYS A 114 11.88 -7.61 28.12
CA LYS A 114 12.18 -8.80 27.33
C LYS A 114 11.63 -8.71 25.89
N ASN A 115 10.50 -8.05 25.70
CA ASN A 115 9.83 -7.98 24.39
C ASN A 115 10.10 -6.69 23.62
N GLU A 116 10.89 -5.76 24.14
CA GLU A 116 11.16 -4.45 23.52
C GLU A 116 11.65 -4.57 22.06
N ALA A 117 12.64 -5.45 21.81
CA ALA A 117 13.17 -5.65 20.47
C ALA A 117 12.14 -6.26 19.49
N TYR A 118 11.26 -7.14 20.00
CA TYR A 118 10.18 -7.74 19.21
C TYR A 118 9.13 -6.68 18.85
N PHE A 119 8.70 -5.91 19.83
CA PHE A 119 7.73 -4.83 19.64
C PHE A 119 8.24 -3.81 18.63
N ARG A 120 9.48 -3.32 18.77
CA ARG A 120 10.07 -2.36 17.82
C ARG A 120 10.04 -2.85 16.39
N ALA A 121 10.41 -4.12 16.16
CA ALA A 121 10.42 -4.69 14.83
C ALA A 121 9.01 -4.77 14.22
N ILE A 122 8.01 -5.21 14.99
CA ILE A 122 6.62 -5.23 14.53
C ILE A 122 6.07 -3.83 14.30
N TYR A 123 6.35 -2.90 15.21
CA TYR A 123 5.92 -1.52 15.10
C TYR A 123 6.48 -0.86 13.84
N GLN A 124 7.78 -1.06 13.57
CA GLN A 124 8.41 -0.60 12.33
C GLN A 124 7.78 -1.21 11.08
N ASN A 125 7.52 -2.52 11.07
CA ASN A 125 6.86 -3.17 9.94
C ASN A 125 5.42 -2.66 9.73
N ALA A 126 4.68 -2.42 10.81
CA ALA A 126 3.33 -1.86 10.78
C ALA A 126 3.32 -0.41 10.26
N VAL A 127 4.24 0.44 10.74
CA VAL A 127 4.42 1.83 10.27
C VAL A 127 4.70 1.83 8.78
N ALA A 128 5.66 1.02 8.37
CA ALA A 128 6.13 0.98 7.00
C ALA A 128 5.02 0.44 6.06
N LEU A 129 4.28 -0.61 6.44
CA LEU A 129 3.13 -1.11 5.68
C LEU A 129 2.04 -0.04 5.57
N CYS A 130 1.71 0.62 6.67
CA CYS A 130 0.67 1.63 6.69
C CYS A 130 1.04 2.83 5.81
N ALA A 131 2.32 3.25 5.82
CA ALA A 131 2.82 4.31 4.95
C ALA A 131 2.72 3.94 3.46
N ASP A 132 3.12 2.73 3.08
CA ASP A 132 2.98 2.19 1.73
C ASP A 132 1.52 2.22 1.26
N LEU A 133 0.60 1.73 2.08
CA LEU A 133 -0.84 1.75 1.79
C LEU A 133 -1.41 3.18 1.72
N CYS A 134 -1.01 4.07 2.62
CA CYS A 134 -1.42 5.47 2.59
C CYS A 134 -1.00 6.15 1.28
N ARG A 135 0.22 5.90 0.79
CA ARG A 135 0.66 6.43 -0.51
C ARG A 135 -0.14 5.83 -1.68
N GLN A 136 -0.29 4.50 -1.70
CA GLN A 136 -1.01 3.80 -2.79
C GLN A 136 -2.45 4.28 -2.94
N PHE A 137 -3.13 4.57 -1.83
CA PHE A 137 -4.55 4.94 -1.82
C PHE A 137 -4.80 6.43 -1.59
N GLY A 138 -3.75 7.26 -1.54
CA GLY A 138 -3.86 8.71 -1.30
C GLY A 138 -4.51 9.06 0.04
N LEU A 139 -4.23 8.27 1.08
CA LEU A 139 -4.79 8.44 2.42
C LEU A 139 -3.88 9.33 3.27
N ASP A 140 -4.47 10.30 3.97
CA ASP A 140 -3.77 11.11 4.96
C ASP A 140 -3.84 10.42 6.35
N PRO A 141 -2.73 9.87 6.87
CA PRO A 141 -2.74 9.14 8.15
C PRO A 141 -3.12 10.03 9.34
N MET A 142 -2.96 11.35 9.24
CA MET A 142 -3.30 12.30 10.31
C MET A 142 -4.79 12.68 10.31
N LYS A 143 -5.51 12.37 9.23
CA LYS A 143 -6.93 12.71 9.13
C LYS A 143 -7.77 11.79 10.03
N PRO A 144 -8.71 12.34 10.83
CA PRO A 144 -9.56 11.53 11.70
C PRO A 144 -10.29 10.41 10.96
N GLY A 145 -10.24 9.21 11.52
CA GLY A 145 -10.91 8.02 10.97
C GLY A 145 -10.21 7.37 9.79
N VAL A 146 -9.03 7.85 9.37
CA VAL A 146 -8.26 7.22 8.28
C VAL A 146 -7.40 6.08 8.79
N VAL A 147 -6.47 6.34 9.72
CA VAL A 147 -5.70 5.27 10.39
C VAL A 147 -6.24 5.12 11.80
N ILE A 148 -6.83 3.97 12.11
CA ILE A 148 -7.48 3.70 13.40
C ILE A 148 -7.12 2.30 13.90
N CYS A 149 -7.16 2.07 15.21
CA CYS A 149 -7.21 0.71 15.75
C CYS A 149 -8.66 0.21 15.89
N HIS A 150 -8.86 -1.06 16.25
CA HIS A 150 -10.19 -1.63 16.44
C HIS A 150 -10.98 -0.90 17.53
N ALA A 151 -10.33 -0.57 18.65
CA ALA A 151 -10.97 0.16 19.76
C ALA A 151 -11.47 1.56 19.32
N GLU A 152 -10.71 2.27 18.49
CA GLU A 152 -11.15 3.55 17.91
C GLU A 152 -12.29 3.35 16.91
N GLY A 153 -12.23 2.30 16.08
CA GLY A 153 -13.33 1.92 15.18
C GLY A 153 -14.63 1.62 15.94
N SER A 154 -14.53 0.99 17.12
CA SER A 154 -15.67 0.75 17.99
C SER A 154 -16.26 2.06 18.52
N LYS A 155 -15.41 2.97 19.02
CA LYS A 155 -15.82 4.32 19.47
C LYS A 155 -16.47 5.14 18.36
N LEU A 156 -16.04 4.95 17.10
CA LEU A 156 -16.64 5.58 15.93
C LEU A 156 -17.97 4.94 15.51
N GLY A 157 -18.33 3.78 16.07
CA GLY A 157 -19.54 3.03 15.75
C GLY A 157 -19.44 2.19 14.47
N ILE A 158 -18.22 1.94 13.96
CA ILE A 158 -17.99 1.21 12.71
C ILE A 158 -17.29 -0.14 12.92
N ALA A 159 -17.07 -0.56 14.17
CA ALA A 159 -16.47 -1.85 14.50
C ALA A 159 -17.08 -2.47 15.77
N SER A 160 -16.83 -3.76 15.98
CA SER A 160 -17.11 -4.46 17.23
C SER A 160 -16.26 -3.93 18.40
N ASN A 161 -16.63 -4.28 19.63
CA ASN A 161 -16.00 -3.79 20.85
C ASN A 161 -14.71 -4.54 21.24
N HIS A 162 -13.77 -4.69 20.30
CA HIS A 162 -12.45 -5.24 20.61
C HIS A 162 -11.49 -4.11 21.02
N ALA A 163 -10.53 -4.44 21.88
CA ALA A 163 -9.62 -3.47 22.50
C ALA A 163 -8.30 -3.29 21.76
N ASP A 164 -8.02 -4.10 20.74
CA ASP A 164 -6.77 -4.05 20.00
C ASP A 164 -6.59 -2.72 19.26
N VAL A 165 -5.38 -2.14 19.26
CA VAL A 165 -4.10 -2.61 19.85
C VAL A 165 -3.83 -2.06 21.25
N LEU A 166 -4.82 -1.40 21.88
CA LEU A 166 -4.64 -0.57 23.07
C LEU A 166 -4.36 -1.35 24.36
N HIS A 167 -4.58 -2.67 24.36
CA HIS A 167 -4.16 -3.54 25.46
C HIS A 167 -2.65 -3.83 25.46
N TRP A 168 -1.97 -3.59 24.34
CA TRP A 168 -0.56 -3.94 24.13
C TRP A 168 0.33 -2.71 23.93
N TRP A 169 0.11 -1.91 22.88
CA TRP A 169 1.05 -0.85 22.48
C TRP A 169 1.36 0.18 23.57
N PRO A 170 0.39 0.61 24.42
CA PRO A 170 0.67 1.52 25.52
C PRO A 170 1.68 0.98 26.55
N LYS A 171 1.88 -0.35 26.63
CA LYS A 171 2.93 -0.93 27.50
C LYS A 171 4.35 -0.53 27.07
N HIS A 172 4.55 -0.18 25.80
CA HIS A 172 5.79 0.36 25.25
C HIS A 172 5.78 1.90 25.15
N GLY A 173 4.80 2.57 25.76
CA GLY A 173 4.70 4.03 25.74
C GLY A 173 4.29 4.62 24.39
N VAL A 174 3.66 3.82 23.52
CA VAL A 174 3.22 4.25 22.19
C VAL A 174 1.70 4.34 22.11
N THR A 175 1.22 5.46 21.56
CA THR A 175 -0.19 5.70 21.28
C THR A 175 -0.52 5.53 19.79
N MET A 176 -1.80 5.51 19.44
CA MET A 176 -2.22 5.56 18.03
C MET A 176 -1.87 6.89 17.36
N ASP A 177 -1.77 7.99 18.11
CA ASP A 177 -1.33 9.28 17.57
C ASP A 177 0.17 9.25 17.22
N ASP A 178 0.99 8.64 18.07
CA ASP A 178 2.41 8.40 17.77
C ASP A 178 2.58 7.52 16.53
N PHE A 179 1.70 6.51 16.37
CA PHE A 179 1.69 5.67 15.18
C PHE A 179 1.35 6.45 13.91
N ARG A 180 0.29 7.28 13.93
CA ARG A 180 -0.06 8.14 12.79
C ARG A 180 1.08 9.08 12.42
N ALA A 181 1.72 9.68 13.43
CA ALA A 181 2.88 10.55 13.24
C ALA A 181 4.07 9.79 12.63
N ALA A 182 4.36 8.58 13.10
CA ALA A 182 5.41 7.74 12.55
C ALA A 182 5.12 7.31 11.10
N VAL A 183 3.86 6.99 10.78
CA VAL A 183 3.42 6.70 9.40
C VAL A 183 3.60 7.91 8.51
N LYS A 184 3.20 9.10 8.99
CA LYS A 184 3.38 10.37 8.25
C LYS A 184 4.86 10.67 7.99
N ALA A 185 5.73 10.50 8.99
CA ALA A 185 7.17 10.67 8.83
C ALA A 185 7.76 9.67 7.83
N ALA A 186 7.41 8.39 7.92
CA ALA A 186 7.82 7.37 6.96
C ALA A 186 7.34 7.72 5.53
N MET A 187 6.14 8.28 5.38
CA MET A 187 5.63 8.77 4.11
C MET A 187 6.53 9.83 3.47
N GLU A 188 7.11 10.72 4.28
CA GLU A 188 7.98 11.83 3.87
C GLU A 188 9.42 11.38 3.63
N GLU A 189 10.01 10.56 4.50
CA GLU A 189 11.37 10.03 4.32
C GLU A 189 11.53 9.26 2.99
N GLU A 190 10.54 8.47 2.57
CA GLU A 190 10.62 7.76 1.29
C GLU A 190 10.46 8.70 0.07
N ALA A 191 9.72 9.80 0.24
CA ALA A 191 9.65 10.84 -0.78
C ALA A 191 10.99 11.58 -0.91
N GLU A 192 11.72 11.76 0.19
CA GLU A 192 13.09 12.31 0.21
C GLU A 192 14.13 11.31 -0.33
N ASN A 193 13.91 10.00 -0.17
CA ASN A 193 14.80 8.95 -0.66
C ASN A 193 14.72 8.69 -2.18
N VAL A 194 13.75 9.28 -2.89
CA VAL A 194 13.81 9.38 -4.36
C VAL A 194 14.57 10.67 -4.68
N THR A 195 15.89 10.55 -4.80
CA THR A 195 16.71 11.70 -5.19
C THR A 195 16.25 12.23 -6.56
N GLN A 196 16.41 13.54 -6.79
CA GLN A 196 16.19 14.13 -8.12
C GLN A 196 16.96 13.37 -9.21
N GLN A 197 18.14 12.81 -8.87
CA GLN A 197 18.94 11.99 -9.78
C GLN A 197 18.27 10.66 -10.12
N GLN A 198 17.68 9.96 -9.14
CA GLN A 198 16.92 8.73 -9.37
C GLN A 198 15.62 9.00 -10.14
N PHE A 199 14.92 10.08 -9.82
CA PHE A 199 13.76 10.52 -10.60
C PHE A 199 14.15 10.81 -12.06
N ASN A 200 15.24 11.55 -12.27
CA ASN A 200 15.76 11.85 -13.61
C ASN A 200 16.16 10.57 -14.36
N ALA A 201 16.76 9.59 -13.67
CA ALA A 201 17.12 8.31 -14.26
C ALA A 201 15.88 7.49 -14.67
N MET A 202 14.87 7.40 -13.79
CA MET A 202 13.59 6.76 -14.11
C MET A 202 12.88 7.46 -15.28
N MET A 203 12.83 8.79 -15.27
CA MET A 203 12.24 9.57 -16.35
C MET A 203 13.00 9.39 -17.66
N ALA A 204 14.33 9.36 -17.63
CA ALA A 204 15.14 9.12 -18.82
C ALA A 204 14.87 7.74 -19.42
N GLU A 205 14.76 6.70 -18.59
CA GLU A 205 14.44 5.35 -19.06
C GLU A 205 12.99 5.27 -19.60
N TYR A 206 12.02 5.89 -18.92
CA TYR A 206 10.65 6.01 -19.43
C TYR A 206 10.60 6.69 -20.81
N LEU A 207 11.27 7.84 -20.96
CA LEU A 207 11.31 8.58 -22.23
C LEU A 207 11.99 7.79 -23.36
N LYS A 208 13.01 6.99 -23.03
CA LYS A 208 13.68 6.08 -23.97
C LYS A 208 12.73 4.98 -24.44
N GLN A 209 12.00 4.35 -23.51
CA GLN A 209 11.01 3.32 -23.85
C GLN A 209 9.86 3.88 -24.68
N ALA A 210 9.34 5.05 -24.30
CA ALA A 210 8.30 5.74 -25.05
C ALA A 210 8.77 6.11 -26.46
N GLY A 211 10.00 6.60 -26.62
CA GLY A 211 10.58 6.92 -27.93
C GLY A 211 10.79 5.70 -28.84
N ASN A 212 11.04 4.52 -28.27
CA ASN A 212 11.20 3.26 -29.00
C ASN A 212 9.88 2.53 -29.25
N ALA A 213 8.77 2.98 -28.67
CA ALA A 213 7.47 2.35 -28.84
C ALA A 213 7.00 2.47 -30.30
N ALA A 214 6.44 1.39 -30.83
CA ALA A 214 5.85 1.40 -32.16
C ALA A 214 4.68 2.40 -32.20
N PRO A 215 4.64 3.33 -33.17
CA PRO A 215 3.55 4.30 -33.23
C PRO A 215 2.23 3.63 -33.59
N ALA A 216 1.13 4.13 -33.02
CA ALA A 216 -0.20 3.58 -33.26
C ALA A 216 -0.62 3.69 -34.75
N SER A 217 -1.41 2.71 -35.21
CA SER A 217 -1.81 2.55 -36.61
C SER A 217 -2.59 3.76 -37.16
N TRP A 218 -3.40 4.42 -36.33
CA TRP A 218 -4.22 5.57 -36.76
C TRP A 218 -3.38 6.72 -37.36
N SER A 219 -2.14 6.87 -36.90
CA SER A 219 -1.23 7.94 -37.33
C SER A 219 -0.43 7.61 -38.59
N GLN A 220 -0.51 6.37 -39.09
CA GLN A 220 0.39 5.84 -40.12
C GLN A 220 0.43 6.72 -41.38
N GLN A 221 -0.73 7.13 -41.91
CA GLN A 221 -0.79 7.96 -43.11
C GLN A 221 -0.11 9.32 -42.92
N ALA A 222 -0.33 9.98 -41.77
CA ALA A 222 0.27 11.26 -41.45
C ALA A 222 1.79 11.14 -41.27
N ARG A 223 2.27 10.06 -40.63
CA ARG A 223 3.71 9.80 -40.44
C ARG A 223 4.42 9.55 -41.77
N THR A 224 3.86 8.71 -42.64
CA THR A 224 4.43 8.46 -43.97
C THR A 224 4.51 9.73 -44.81
N TRP A 225 3.48 10.59 -44.76
CA TRP A 225 3.53 11.89 -45.41
C TRP A 225 4.63 12.79 -44.82
N ALA A 226 4.68 12.91 -43.48
CA ALA A 226 5.62 13.79 -42.79
C ALA A 226 7.09 13.38 -43.03
N GLU A 227 7.37 12.08 -43.04
CA GLU A 227 8.69 11.51 -43.35
C GLU A 227 9.08 11.78 -44.81
N LYS A 228 8.19 11.45 -45.77
CA LYS A 228 8.46 11.66 -47.20
C LYS A 228 8.68 13.13 -47.54
N ALA A 229 7.95 14.01 -46.86
CA ALA A 229 8.00 15.44 -47.08
C ALA A 229 9.11 16.12 -46.25
N GLY A 230 9.92 15.33 -45.52
CA GLY A 230 11.08 15.80 -44.75
C GLY A 230 10.73 16.60 -43.50
N ILE A 231 9.46 16.68 -43.11
CA ILE A 231 8.99 17.43 -41.93
C ILE A 231 9.61 16.84 -40.67
N ILE A 232 9.59 15.52 -40.55
CA ILE A 232 10.22 14.77 -39.48
C ILE A 232 11.41 14.02 -40.09
N ALA A 233 12.62 14.29 -39.58
CA ALA A 233 13.85 13.62 -40.04
C ALA A 233 14.79 13.23 -38.88
N GLY A 234 14.30 13.32 -37.64
CA GLY A 234 15.12 13.23 -36.43
C GLY A 234 16.11 14.40 -36.28
N GLY A 235 16.46 14.72 -35.03
CA GLY A 235 17.58 15.60 -34.70
C GLY A 235 18.78 14.77 -34.22
N GLU A 236 20.00 15.14 -34.61
CA GLU A 236 21.27 14.60 -34.07
C GLU A 236 21.33 13.05 -33.96
N GLY A 237 20.85 12.33 -34.97
CA GLY A 237 20.94 10.86 -35.00
C GLY A 237 19.98 10.11 -34.05
N LYS A 238 18.94 10.78 -33.52
CA LYS A 238 18.00 10.19 -32.55
C LYS A 238 16.74 9.56 -33.17
N GLY A 239 16.62 9.47 -34.50
CA GLY A 239 15.44 8.94 -35.19
C GLY A 239 14.17 9.80 -35.00
N GLU A 240 13.02 9.29 -35.42
CA GLU A 240 11.74 10.03 -35.49
C GLU A 240 11.01 10.14 -34.14
N ARG A 241 11.24 9.19 -33.22
CA ARG A 241 10.77 9.19 -31.81
C ARG A 241 9.31 9.62 -31.60
N TYR A 242 8.39 9.11 -32.40
CA TYR A 242 6.96 9.49 -32.36
C TYR A 242 6.27 9.29 -30.99
N GLY A 243 6.78 8.41 -30.13
CA GLY A 243 6.25 8.22 -28.77
C GLY A 243 6.88 9.14 -27.70
N SER A 244 7.86 9.97 -28.05
CA SER A 244 8.50 10.92 -27.13
C SER A 244 7.83 12.30 -27.14
N PHE A 245 8.05 13.06 -26.07
CA PHE A 245 7.74 14.50 -26.07
C PHE A 245 8.65 15.24 -27.06
N ALA A 246 8.06 16.14 -27.84
CA ALA A 246 8.83 17.04 -28.70
C ALA A 246 9.33 18.25 -27.91
N THR A 247 10.62 18.58 -28.06
CA THR A 247 11.16 19.83 -27.54
C THR A 247 10.64 21.02 -28.35
N ARG A 248 10.71 22.24 -27.78
CA ARG A 248 10.35 23.45 -28.52
C ARG A 248 11.20 23.64 -29.77
N GLU A 249 12.49 23.28 -29.73
CA GLU A 249 13.39 23.33 -30.88
C GLU A 249 12.93 22.39 -32.00
N GLU A 250 12.59 21.15 -31.66
CA GLU A 250 12.07 20.17 -32.63
C GLU A 250 10.74 20.63 -33.23
N ILE A 251 9.83 21.20 -32.42
CA ILE A 251 8.56 21.77 -32.89
C ILE A 251 8.82 22.90 -33.89
N VAL A 252 9.66 23.87 -33.53
CA VAL A 252 10.01 24.99 -34.43
C VAL A 252 10.64 24.48 -35.71
N GLN A 253 11.53 23.50 -35.63
CA GLN A 253 12.18 22.89 -36.79
C GLN A 253 11.17 22.17 -37.71
N MET A 254 10.23 21.41 -37.14
CA MET A 254 9.16 20.75 -37.91
C MET A 254 8.25 21.78 -38.61
N LEU A 255 7.83 22.83 -37.89
CA LEU A 255 7.00 23.90 -38.44
C LEU A 255 7.73 24.69 -39.54
N TRP A 256 9.02 24.96 -39.35
CA TRP A 256 9.83 25.61 -40.38
C TRP A 256 9.88 24.74 -41.64
N ARG A 257 10.18 23.44 -41.54
CA ARG A 257 10.20 22.54 -42.72
C ARG A 257 8.84 22.46 -43.40
N LEU A 258 7.75 22.41 -42.63
CA LEU A 258 6.40 22.46 -43.18
C LEU A 258 6.16 23.76 -43.97
N SER A 259 6.61 24.91 -43.45
CA SER A 259 6.48 26.21 -44.14
C SER A 259 7.25 26.29 -45.47
N GLN A 260 8.24 25.42 -45.68
CA GLN A 260 9.02 25.36 -46.91
C GLN A 260 8.38 24.47 -47.98
N GLN A 261 7.28 23.77 -47.67
CA GLN A 261 6.55 22.98 -48.65
C GLN A 261 5.74 23.90 -49.57
N LYS A 262 6.05 23.83 -50.86
CA LYS A 262 5.32 24.50 -51.94
C LYS A 262 4.29 23.57 -52.54
#